data_AF-K0AYT0-F1
#
_entry.id   AF-K0AYT0-F1
#
_cell.length_a   1.000
_cell.length_b   1.000
_cell.length_c   1.000
_cell.angle_alpha   90.00
_cell.angle_beta   90.00
_cell.angle_gamma   90.00
#
_symmetry.space_group_name_H-M   'P 1'
#
loop_
_entity.id
_entity.type
_entity.pdbx_description
1 polymer ?
#
loop_
_entity_poly.entity_id
_entity_poly.type
_entity_poly.pdbx_seq_one_letter_code
_entity_poly.pdbx_strand_id
1 'polypeptide(L)' 'MSKRKLVVPEAREALEQFKIEFAKEYGVDDPRSLTSSHTGYIVRELVELGQKQLMEEKNGK' A
#
# COMPACT_ATOMS: atom_id res chain seq x y z
N MET A 1 12.80 -16.15 -14.54
CA MET A 1 11.52 -15.45 -14.28
C MET A 1 11.64 -14.64 -12.98
N SER A 2 12.17 -13.41 -13.02
CA SER A 2 12.18 -12.56 -11.83
C SER A 2 10.85 -11.79 -11.74
N LYS A 3 9.84 -12.44 -11.14
CA LYS A 3 8.44 -12.02 -11.02
C LYS A 3 8.16 -11.16 -9.78
N ARG A 4 8.94 -10.12 -9.52
CA ARG A 4 8.69 -9.18 -8.40
C ARG A 4 8.80 -7.74 -8.88
N LYS A 5 7.94 -7.37 -9.83
CA LYS A 5 7.77 -5.99 -10.28
C LYS A 5 6.43 -5.49 -9.76
N LEU A 6 6.42 -4.25 -9.28
CA LEU A 6 5.17 -3.55 -8.99
C LEU A 6 4.36 -3.41 -10.26
N VAL A 7 3.03 -3.47 -10.14
CA VAL A 7 2.12 -3.27 -11.26
C VAL A 7 2.28 -1.86 -11.83
N VAL A 8 2.53 -0.89 -10.96
CA VAL A 8 2.87 0.50 -11.30
C VAL A 8 4.29 0.78 -10.80
N PRO A 9 5.32 0.70 -11.66
CA PRO A 9 6.72 0.90 -11.27
C PRO A 9 7.00 2.26 -10.63
N GLU A 10 6.31 3.31 -11.10
CA GLU A 10 6.48 4.71 -10.67
C GLU A 10 6.00 4.92 -9.23
N ALA A 11 5.07 4.09 -8.74
CA ALA A 11 4.53 4.16 -7.39
C ALA A 11 5.47 3.58 -6.33
N ARG A 12 6.67 3.12 -6.71
CA ARG A 12 7.61 2.44 -5.81
C ARG A 12 8.01 3.28 -4.60
N GLU A 13 8.34 4.55 -4.83
CA GLU A 13 8.75 5.44 -3.74
C GLU A 13 7.58 5.72 -2.78
N ALA A 14 6.41 6.03 -3.33
CA ALA A 14 5.19 6.24 -2.54
C ALA A 14 4.82 5.00 -1.70
N LEU A 15 4.95 3.80 -2.27
CA LEU A 15 4.69 2.55 -1.56
C LEU A 15 5.71 2.29 -0.43
N GLU A 16 6.98 2.64 -0.62
CA GLU A 16 7.99 2.50 0.43
C GLU A 16 7.74 3.49 1.58
N GLN A 17 7.37 4.74 1.28
CA GLN A 17 6.96 5.71 2.31
C GLN A 17 5.74 5.21 3.08
N PHE A 18 4.72 4.72 2.36
CA PHE A 18 3.53 4.16 2.98
C PHE A 18 3.85 3.01 3.95
N LYS A 19 4.74 2.09 3.57
CA LYS A 19 5.18 1.02 4.47
C LYS A 19 5.90 1.54 5.72
N ILE A 20 6.69 2.61 5.60
CA ILE A 20 7.39 3.22 6.73
C ILE A 20 6.38 3.86 7.69
N GLU A 21 5.40 4.59 7.17
CA GLU A 21 4.32 5.18 7.96
C GLU A 21 3.48 4.10 8.64
N PHE A 22 3.09 3.07 7.90
CA PHE A 22 2.34 1.93 8.42
C PHE A 22 3.13 1.19 9.52
N ALA A 23 4.44 0.97 9.33
CA ALA A 23 5.27 0.34 10.34
C ALA A 23 5.31 1.18 11.64
N LYS A 24 5.45 2.50 11.53
CA LYS A 24 5.40 3.41 12.70
C LYS A 24 4.06 3.36 13.42
N GLU A 25 2.94 3.33 12.69
CA GLU A 25 1.60 3.28 13.28
C GLU A 25 1.38 2.00 14.09
N TYR A 26 1.90 0.87 13.62
CA TYR A 26 1.77 -0.43 14.28
C TYR A 26 2.92 -0.72 15.28
N GLY A 27 3.79 0.25 15.55
CA GLY A 27 4.90 0.11 16.50
C GLY A 27 6.00 -0.86 16.04
N VAL A 28 6.15 -1.05 14.73
CA VAL A 28 7.18 -1.89 14.12
C VAL A 28 8.36 -1.00 13.71
N ASP A 29 9.53 -1.22 14.33
CA ASP A 29 10.74 -0.42 14.06
C ASP A 29 11.32 -0.61 12.65
N ASP A 30 11.17 -1.79 12.05
CA ASP A 30 11.68 -2.10 10.70
C ASP A 30 10.53 -2.50 9.76
N PRO A 31 10.28 -1.76 8.66
CA PRO A 31 9.32 -2.14 7.62
C PRO A 31 9.58 -3.52 7.00
N ARG A 32 10.80 -4.06 7.12
CA ARG A 32 11.15 -5.42 6.67
C ARG A 32 10.72 -6.50 7.68
N SER A 33 10.43 -6.10 8.92
CA SER A 33 9.90 -6.95 9.98
C SER A 33 8.37 -7.06 9.94
N LEU A 34 7.72 -6.40 8.98
CA LEU A 34 6.28 -6.54 8.76
C LEU A 34 5.95 -8.01 8.45
N THR A 35 5.28 -8.67 9.39
CA THR A 35 4.76 -10.02 9.20
C THR A 35 3.74 -10.05 8.05
N SER A 36 3.47 -11.25 7.52
CA SER A 36 2.51 -11.46 6.43
C SER A 36 1.14 -10.81 6.70
N SER A 37 0.72 -10.76 7.97
CA SER A 37 -0.52 -10.10 8.40
C SER A 37 -0.49 -8.60 8.13
N HIS A 38 0.59 -7.90 8.49
CA HIS A 38 0.77 -6.47 8.24
C HIS A 38 0.79 -6.13 6.76
N THR A 39 1.44 -6.96 5.94
CA THR A 39 1.40 -6.79 4.48
C THR A 39 0.00 -6.96 3.90
N GLY A 40 -0.86 -7.76 4.53
CA GLY A 40 -2.27 -7.90 4.15
C GLY A 40 -3.08 -6.63 4.43
N TYR A 41 -2.82 -5.95 5.55
CA TYR A 41 -3.45 -4.66 5.86
C TYR A 41 -3.03 -3.57 4.89
N ILE A 42 -1.75 -3.49 4.52
CA ILE A 42 -1.27 -2.56 3.49
C ILE A 42 -2.03 -2.73 2.18
N VAL A 43 -2.21 -3.98 1.72
CA VAL A 43 -2.97 -4.25 0.49
C VAL A 43 -4.43 -3.84 0.63
N ARG A 44 -5.05 -4.12 1.79
CA ARG A 44 -6.43 -3.73 2.06
C ARG A 44 -6.62 -2.22 1.96
N GLU A 45 -5.76 -1.42 2.58
CA GLU A 45 -5.86 0.03 2.52
C GLU A 45 -5.67 0.58 1.10
N LEU A 46 -4.70 0.04 0.34
CA LEU A 46 -4.52 0.43 -1.07
C LEU A 46 -5.77 0.14 -1.92
N VAL A 47 -6.45 -0.98 -1.66
CA VAL A 47 -7.71 -1.32 -2.35
C VAL A 47 -8.84 -0.39 -1.93
N GLU A 48 -8.99 -0.10 -0.63
CA GLU A 48 -10.01 0.82 -0.12
C GLU A 48 -9.83 2.23 -0.70
N LEU A 49 -8.60 2.74 -0.74
CA LEU A 49 -8.27 4.03 -1.37
C LEU A 49 -8.60 4.06 -2.86
N GLY A 50 -8.24 3.00 -3.59
CA GLY A 50 -8.56 2.89 -5.02
C GLY A 50 -10.06 2.83 -5.28
N GLN A 51 -10.81 2.08 -4.47
CA GLN A 51 -12.28 2.02 -4.57
C GLN A 51 -12.92 3.37 -4.29
N LYS A 52 -12.43 4.10 -3.28
CA LYS A 52 -12.93 5.45 -2.96
C LYS A 52 -12.71 6.41 -4.13
N GLN A 53 -11.51 6.44 -4.71
CA GLN A 53 -11.19 7.27 -5.87
C GLN A 53 -12.13 6.95 -7.05
N LEU A 54 -12.34 5.67 -7.36
CA LEU A 54 -13.25 5.24 -8.42
C LEU A 54 -14.71 5.66 -8.16
N MET A 55 -15.16 5.61 -6.90
CA MET A 55 -16.50 6.06 -6.52
C MET A 55 -16.65 7.58 -6.63
N GLU A 56 -15.63 8.34 -6.21
CA GLU A 56 -15.60 9.80 -6.32
C GLU A 56 -15.59 10.25 -7.79
N GLU A 57 -14.78 9.60 -8.64
CA GLU A 57 -14.78 9.83 -10.09
C GLU A 57 -16.14 9.50 -10.75
N LYS A 58 -16.86 8.51 -10.22
CA LYS A 58 -18.17 8.11 -10.73
C LYS A 58 -19.30 9.05 -10.28
N ASN A 59 -19.21 9.62 -9.08
CA ASN A 59 -20.20 10.55 -8.53
C ASN A 59 -19.96 12.01 -8.94
N GLY A 60 -18.76 12.35 -9.41
CA GLY A 60 -18.41 13.69 -9.92
C GLY A 60 -18.71 13.93 -11.40
N LYS A 61 -19.43 13.02 -12.07
CA LYS A 61 -19.93 13.17 -13.45
C LYS A 61 -21.44 13.36 -13.47
#